data_AF-A0A9E2P4Y3-F1
#
_entry.id   AF-A0A9E2P4Y3-F1
#
_cell.length_a   1.000
_cell.length_b   1.000
_cell.length_c   1.000
_cell.angle_alpha   90.00
_cell.angle_beta   90.00
_cell.angle_gamma   90.00
#
_symmetry.space_group_name_H-M   'P 1'
#
loop_
_entity.id
_entity.type
_entity.pdbx_description
1 polymer ?
#
loop_
_entity_poly.entity_id
_entity_poly.type
_entity_poly.pdbx_seq_one_letter_code
_entity_poly.pdbx_strand_id
1 'polypeptide(L)'
;MKILYVHGFNGSPEGHSYSLLKKHLPEGCGLIGMNYNQNDCDVALKQIQETIQKESIDLVIGCSLGGFLALLAEGVERFVVNPCYLPSIELPKLKTQNGLPTASTEMVDTYEPFEYKWRYLPQSDKERIHCFIGNADELFGEKYYYDIQDDLGRPPRMLYSGHHLSESAAETLCCLIAQKEIDRSPNHKASNKMTEAILRDAHKYSCNHEEFINRSEYCGCFSCCRVFPSYEIKNYIKDMGGKTALCPYCDTDALLPQSGPYELSEVLLRKMNKRWF
;
A
#
# COMPACT_ATOMS: atom_id res chain seq x y z
N MET A 1 -8.72 -15.71 2.73
CA MET A 1 -9.00 -14.59 1.80
C MET A 1 -8.84 -15.01 0.33
N LYS A 2 -9.73 -14.59 -0.58
CA LYS A 2 -9.51 -14.59 -2.05
C LYS A 2 -9.13 -13.19 -2.53
N ILE A 3 -8.01 -13.10 -3.23
CA ILE A 3 -7.39 -11.82 -3.60
C ILE A 3 -7.30 -11.74 -5.12
N LEU A 4 -7.76 -10.62 -5.69
CA LEU A 4 -7.63 -10.32 -7.11
C LEU A 4 -6.46 -9.36 -7.33
N TYR A 5 -5.53 -9.72 -8.21
CA TYR A 5 -4.44 -8.87 -8.63
C TYR A 5 -4.74 -8.25 -10.00
N VAL A 6 -4.71 -6.91 -10.05
CA VAL A 6 -4.89 -6.11 -11.27
C VAL A 6 -3.55 -5.44 -11.61
N HIS A 7 -2.95 -5.89 -12.72
CA HIS A 7 -1.63 -5.42 -13.15
C HIS A 7 -1.67 -3.99 -13.72
N GLY A 8 -0.49 -3.38 -13.87
CA GLY A 8 -0.34 -2.05 -14.47
C GLY A 8 -0.41 -2.04 -16.00
N PHE A 9 -0.14 -0.86 -16.58
CA PHE A 9 -0.11 -0.68 -18.03
C PHE A 9 0.92 -1.61 -18.67
N ASN A 10 0.57 -2.31 -19.75
CA ASN A 10 1.40 -3.31 -20.41
C ASN A 10 1.91 -4.44 -19.48
N GLY A 11 1.28 -4.61 -18.32
CA GLY A 11 1.58 -5.65 -17.35
C GLY A 11 0.97 -7.01 -17.73
N SER A 12 1.16 -7.99 -16.85
CA SER A 12 0.59 -9.32 -16.99
C SER A 12 0.02 -9.85 -15.67
N PRO A 13 -0.99 -10.74 -15.73
CA PRO A 13 -1.67 -11.27 -14.55
C PRO A 13 -0.74 -12.06 -13.62
N GLU A 14 0.30 -12.69 -14.18
CA GLU A 14 1.29 -13.44 -13.42
C GLU A 14 2.70 -12.84 -13.56
N GLY A 15 2.77 -11.51 -13.62
CA GLY A 15 4.03 -10.76 -13.73
C GLY A 15 4.86 -10.73 -12.45
N HIS A 16 5.81 -9.80 -12.40
CA HIS A 16 6.77 -9.68 -11.29
C HIS A 16 6.09 -9.43 -9.93
N SER A 17 5.26 -8.38 -9.82
CA SER A 17 4.59 -8.07 -8.55
C SER A 17 3.66 -9.19 -8.10
N TYR A 18 2.95 -9.84 -9.01
CA TYR A 18 2.14 -11.03 -8.70
C TYR A 18 3.00 -12.16 -8.12
N SER A 19 4.14 -12.43 -8.75
CA SER A 19 5.06 -13.49 -8.31
C SER A 19 5.60 -13.22 -6.90
N LEU A 20 5.93 -11.96 -6.59
CA LEU A 20 6.35 -11.55 -5.25
C LEU A 20 5.23 -11.68 -4.22
N LEU A 21 4.02 -11.21 -4.55
CA LEU A 21 2.85 -11.37 -3.67
C LEU A 21 2.55 -12.85 -3.42
N LYS A 22 2.55 -13.67 -4.47
CA LYS A 22 2.31 -15.12 -4.38
C LYS A 22 3.36 -15.83 -3.52
N LYS A 23 4.62 -15.41 -3.60
CA LYS A 23 5.73 -15.97 -2.80
C LYS A 23 5.53 -15.76 -1.30
N HIS A 24 5.01 -14.60 -0.90
CA HIS A 24 4.91 -14.18 0.50
C HIS A 24 3.50 -14.28 1.08
N LEU A 25 2.53 -14.69 0.26
CA LEU A 25 1.13 -14.75 0.64
C LEU A 25 0.91 -15.64 1.87
N PRO A 26 0.09 -15.21 2.86
CA PRO A 26 -0.23 -16.06 4.00
C PRO A 26 -0.91 -17.36 3.59
N GLU A 27 -0.65 -18.43 4.35
CA GLU A 27 -1.29 -19.72 4.14
C GLU A 27 -2.81 -19.60 4.19
N GLY A 28 -3.51 -20.28 3.29
CA GLY A 28 -4.98 -20.22 3.17
C GLY A 28 -5.52 -19.02 2.40
N CYS A 29 -4.67 -18.08 1.97
CA CYS A 29 -5.05 -17.05 1.01
C CYS A 29 -4.83 -17.54 -0.43
N GLY A 30 -5.75 -17.17 -1.33
CA GLY A 30 -5.63 -17.41 -2.77
C GLY A 30 -5.41 -16.11 -3.52
N LEU A 31 -4.48 -16.09 -4.48
CA LEU A 31 -4.21 -14.95 -5.35
C LEU A 31 -4.58 -15.30 -6.80
N ILE A 32 -5.41 -14.46 -7.42
CA ILE A 32 -5.89 -14.62 -8.79
C ILE A 32 -5.42 -13.40 -9.58
N GLY A 33 -4.59 -13.61 -10.59
CA GLY A 33 -4.24 -12.57 -11.56
C GLY A 33 -5.27 -12.52 -12.69
N MET A 34 -5.63 -11.33 -13.16
CA MET A 34 -6.53 -11.18 -14.30
C MET A 34 -5.92 -10.34 -15.44
N ASN A 35 -6.29 -10.68 -16.67
CA ASN A 35 -6.18 -9.77 -17.81
C ASN A 35 -7.47 -8.94 -17.91
N TYR A 36 -7.36 -7.75 -18.48
CA TYR A 36 -8.49 -6.87 -18.77
C TYR A 36 -8.21 -6.03 -20.02
N ASN A 37 -9.26 -5.44 -20.59
CA ASN A 37 -9.12 -4.56 -21.75
C ASN A 37 -8.55 -3.20 -21.33
N GLN A 38 -7.24 -3.05 -21.45
CA GLN A 38 -6.57 -1.79 -21.11
C GLN A 38 -6.95 -0.62 -22.03
N ASN A 39 -7.45 -0.87 -23.24
CA ASN A 39 -7.74 0.18 -24.22
C ASN A 39 -9.08 0.89 -23.97
N ASP A 40 -9.88 0.41 -23.01
CA ASP A 40 -11.19 0.97 -22.69
C ASP A 40 -11.45 0.86 -21.19
N CYS A 41 -11.42 2.00 -20.50
CA CYS A 41 -11.60 2.08 -19.05
C CYS A 41 -12.95 1.53 -18.58
N ASP A 42 -14.05 1.81 -19.29
CA ASP A 42 -15.38 1.35 -18.90
C ASP A 42 -15.48 -0.18 -19.00
N VAL A 43 -14.92 -0.76 -20.07
CA VAL A 43 -14.84 -2.21 -20.24
C VAL A 43 -13.94 -2.84 -19.17
N ALA A 44 -12.79 -2.24 -18.88
CA ALA A 44 -11.88 -2.72 -17.84
C ALA A 44 -12.56 -2.78 -16.46
N LEU A 45 -13.26 -1.72 -16.07
CA LEU A 45 -13.97 -1.65 -14.79
C LEU A 45 -15.09 -2.69 -14.70
N LYS A 46 -15.85 -2.89 -15.78
CA LYS A 46 -16.87 -3.96 -15.84
C LYS A 46 -16.25 -5.33 -15.65
N GLN A 47 -15.16 -5.64 -16.33
CA GLN A 47 -14.47 -6.92 -16.19
C GLN A 47 -13.94 -7.16 -14.76
N ILE A 48 -13.40 -6.10 -14.12
CA ILE A 48 -12.94 -6.16 -12.73
C ILE A 48 -14.12 -6.42 -11.79
N GLN A 49 -15.23 -5.67 -11.92
CA GLN A 49 -16.40 -5.82 -11.07
C GLN A 49 -17.08 -7.20 -11.24
N GLU A 50 -17.19 -7.69 -12.48
CA GLU A 50 -17.70 -9.04 -12.77
C GLU A 50 -16.81 -10.12 -12.13
N THR A 51 -15.49 -9.97 -12.21
CA THR A 51 -14.54 -10.91 -11.59
C THR A 51 -14.66 -10.89 -10.07
N ILE A 52 -14.80 -9.70 -9.46
CA ILE A 52 -15.02 -9.55 -8.01
C ILE A 52 -16.25 -10.35 -7.57
N GLN A 53 -17.38 -10.20 -8.28
CA GLN A 53 -18.61 -10.89 -7.96
C GLN A 53 -18.51 -12.40 -8.20
N LYS A 54 -18.07 -12.80 -9.40
CA LYS A 54 -18.01 -14.20 -9.83
C LYS A 54 -17.12 -15.04 -8.92
N GLU A 55 -15.93 -14.53 -8.59
CA GLU A 55 -14.95 -15.27 -7.80
C GLU A 55 -15.13 -15.09 -6.30
N SER A 56 -16.04 -14.19 -5.88
CA SER A 56 -16.25 -13.79 -4.48
C SER A 56 -14.95 -13.25 -3.86
N ILE A 57 -14.40 -12.21 -4.50
CA ILE A 57 -13.13 -11.60 -4.11
C ILE A 57 -13.31 -10.81 -2.81
N ASP A 58 -12.39 -11.03 -1.88
CA ASP A 58 -12.33 -10.36 -0.58
C ASP A 58 -11.51 -9.07 -0.60
N LEU A 59 -10.48 -9.01 -1.47
CA LEU A 59 -9.50 -7.94 -1.57
C LEU A 59 -9.01 -7.80 -3.01
N VAL A 60 -8.98 -6.58 -3.53
CA VAL A 60 -8.33 -6.24 -4.79
C VAL A 60 -6.98 -5.59 -4.50
N ILE A 61 -5.92 -6.04 -5.17
CA ILE A 61 -4.61 -5.41 -5.17
C ILE A 61 -4.35 -4.87 -6.57
N GLY A 62 -4.26 -3.55 -6.69
CA GLY A 62 -3.96 -2.87 -7.95
C GLY A 62 -2.61 -2.15 -7.90
N CYS A 63 -1.81 -2.25 -8.97
CA CYS A 63 -0.56 -1.52 -9.11
C CYS A 63 -0.57 -0.59 -10.33
N SER A 64 -0.03 0.64 -10.23
CA SER A 64 0.07 1.58 -11.36
C SER A 64 -1.30 1.81 -12.03
N LEU A 65 -1.48 1.54 -13.32
CA LEU A 65 -2.79 1.62 -14.00
C LEU A 65 -3.85 0.68 -13.36
N GLY A 66 -3.46 -0.51 -12.92
CA GLY A 66 -4.34 -1.39 -12.16
C GLY A 66 -4.68 -0.82 -10.78
N GLY A 67 -3.81 0.03 -10.22
CA GLY A 67 -4.07 0.80 -9.00
C GLY A 67 -5.15 1.86 -9.21
N PHE A 68 -5.11 2.57 -10.35
CA PHE A 68 -6.18 3.48 -10.75
C PHE A 68 -7.52 2.76 -10.88
N LEU A 69 -7.55 1.63 -11.58
CA LEU A 69 -8.78 0.84 -11.74
C LEU A 69 -9.27 0.28 -10.39
N ALA A 70 -8.35 -0.13 -9.52
CA ALA A 70 -8.68 -0.57 -8.17
C ALA A 70 -9.30 0.56 -7.33
N LEU A 71 -8.92 1.83 -7.49
CA LEU A 71 -9.59 2.96 -6.80
C LEU A 71 -11.08 3.03 -7.13
N LEU A 72 -11.46 2.62 -8.34
CA LEU A 72 -12.83 2.69 -8.87
C LEU A 72 -13.65 1.42 -8.66
N ALA A 73 -13.05 0.31 -8.22
CA ALA A 73 -13.79 -0.91 -7.90
C ALA A 73 -14.64 -0.69 -6.64
N GLU A 74 -15.88 -1.19 -6.63
CA GLU A 74 -16.85 -0.89 -5.55
C GLU A 74 -17.18 -2.12 -4.70
N GLY A 75 -17.47 -1.88 -3.41
CA GLY A 75 -17.99 -2.90 -2.50
C GLY A 75 -16.95 -3.91 -2.00
N VAL A 76 -15.66 -3.67 -2.29
CA VAL A 76 -14.55 -4.58 -1.96
C VAL A 76 -13.40 -3.83 -1.28
N GLU A 77 -12.66 -4.52 -0.42
CA GLU A 77 -11.39 -4.01 0.11
C GLU A 77 -10.37 -3.83 -1.00
N ARG A 78 -9.57 -2.76 -0.93
CA ARG A 78 -8.63 -2.38 -1.98
C ARG A 78 -7.28 -2.01 -1.39
N PHE A 79 -6.23 -2.69 -1.83
CA PHE A 79 -4.85 -2.27 -1.66
C PHE A 79 -4.38 -1.64 -2.98
N VAL A 80 -4.21 -0.33 -2.96
CA VAL A 80 -3.84 0.46 -4.13
C VAL A 80 -2.38 0.84 -3.99
N VAL A 81 -1.52 0.29 -4.84
CA VAL A 81 -0.06 0.48 -4.74
C VAL A 81 0.41 1.35 -5.91
N ASN A 82 1.08 2.45 -5.59
CA ASN A 82 1.65 3.38 -6.58
C ASN A 82 0.66 3.67 -7.72
N PRO A 83 -0.55 4.18 -7.43
CA PRO A 83 -1.58 4.33 -8.46
C PRO A 83 -1.13 5.33 -9.52
N CYS A 84 -1.41 5.00 -10.79
CA CYS A 84 -1.38 5.95 -11.90
C CYS A 84 -2.57 6.92 -11.73
N TYR A 85 -2.46 7.86 -10.78
CA TYR A 85 -3.59 8.62 -10.26
C TYR A 85 -4.34 9.41 -11.35
N LEU A 86 -3.61 9.93 -12.34
CA LEU A 86 -4.14 10.63 -13.51
C LEU A 86 -3.61 9.97 -14.79
N PRO A 87 -4.24 8.88 -15.27
CA PRO A 87 -3.80 8.19 -16.49
C PRO A 87 -3.69 9.13 -17.70
N SER A 88 -4.56 10.15 -17.81
CA SER A 88 -4.54 11.15 -18.88
C SER A 88 -3.25 11.96 -18.95
N ILE A 89 -2.61 12.18 -17.80
CA ILE A 89 -1.37 12.92 -17.69
C ILE A 89 -0.17 11.99 -17.73
N GLU A 90 -0.26 10.83 -17.07
CA GLU A 90 0.91 10.00 -16.80
C GLU A 90 1.19 8.96 -17.90
N LEU A 91 0.16 8.34 -18.49
CA LEU A 91 0.37 7.35 -19.55
C LEU A 91 1.07 7.93 -20.80
N PRO A 92 0.76 9.16 -21.26
CA PRO A 92 1.48 9.75 -22.40
C PRO A 92 2.98 9.98 -22.16
N LYS A 93 3.43 10.04 -20.90
CA LYS A 93 4.86 10.21 -20.57
C LYS A 93 5.64 8.90 -20.66
N LEU A 94 4.94 7.76 -20.63
CA LEU A 94 5.58 6.45 -20.71
C LEU A 94 6.15 6.25 -22.10
N LYS A 95 7.46 6.03 -22.16
CA LYS A 95 8.15 5.67 -23.41
C LYS A 95 7.93 4.19 -23.71
N THR A 96 8.13 3.80 -24.97
CA THR A 96 8.18 2.39 -25.35
C THR A 96 9.19 1.64 -24.49
N GLN A 97 8.75 0.58 -23.83
CA GLN A 97 9.61 -0.35 -23.09
C GLN A 97 9.49 -1.73 -23.71
N ASN A 98 10.62 -2.38 -23.98
CA ASN A 98 10.67 -3.78 -24.45
C ASN A 98 9.84 -4.07 -25.71
N GLY A 99 9.64 -3.08 -26.59
CA GLY A 99 8.83 -3.22 -27.81
C GLY A 99 7.32 -3.18 -27.60
N LEU A 100 6.85 -2.91 -26.37
CA LEU A 100 5.43 -2.70 -26.08
C LEU A 100 5.00 -1.29 -26.49
N PRO A 101 3.77 -1.13 -27.01
CA PRO A 101 3.27 0.15 -27.51
C PRO A 101 3.12 1.16 -26.37
N THR A 102 3.32 2.44 -26.67
CA THR A 102 2.89 3.54 -25.80
C THR A 102 1.37 3.56 -25.73
N ALA A 103 0.81 4.16 -24.67
CA ALA A 103 -0.62 4.38 -24.62
C ALA A 103 -1.05 5.26 -25.81
N SER A 104 -2.06 4.83 -26.54
CA SER A 104 -2.61 5.63 -27.64
C SER A 104 -3.52 6.73 -27.08
N THR A 105 -3.70 7.81 -27.84
CA THR A 105 -4.63 8.88 -27.46
C THR A 105 -6.04 8.32 -27.26
N GLU A 106 -6.48 7.41 -28.13
CA GLU A 106 -7.81 6.81 -28.04
C GLU A 106 -7.99 6.00 -26.76
N MET A 107 -6.96 5.26 -26.31
CA MET A 107 -6.98 4.61 -25.01
C MET A 107 -7.09 5.64 -23.89
N VAL A 108 -6.21 6.64 -23.89
CA VAL A 108 -6.11 7.65 -22.83
C VAL A 108 -7.42 8.41 -22.66
N ASP A 109 -8.07 8.79 -23.76
CA ASP A 109 -9.36 9.49 -23.78
C ASP A 109 -10.47 8.69 -23.09
N THR A 110 -10.36 7.36 -23.00
CA THR A 110 -11.34 6.54 -22.24
C THR A 110 -11.16 6.63 -20.73
N TYR A 111 -9.96 6.96 -20.23
CA TYR A 111 -9.66 7.02 -18.79
C TYR A 111 -9.96 8.39 -18.19
N GLU A 112 -9.72 9.48 -18.94
CA GLU A 112 -9.92 10.86 -18.47
C GLU A 112 -11.30 11.09 -17.82
N PRO A 113 -12.43 10.62 -18.38
CA PRO A 113 -13.75 10.80 -17.76
C PRO A 113 -13.95 10.08 -16.42
N PHE A 114 -13.06 9.15 -16.06
CA PHE A 114 -13.11 8.38 -14.81
C PHE A 114 -12.17 8.93 -13.74
N GLU A 115 -11.25 9.83 -14.10
CA GLU A 115 -10.42 10.52 -13.12
C GLU A 115 -11.29 11.23 -12.09
N TYR A 116 -10.90 11.14 -10.83
CA TYR A 116 -11.62 11.69 -9.68
C TYR A 116 -12.99 11.08 -9.38
N LYS A 117 -13.51 10.12 -10.16
CA LYS A 117 -14.81 9.49 -9.86
C LYS A 117 -14.84 8.81 -8.50
N TRP A 118 -13.72 8.26 -8.04
CA TRP A 118 -13.62 7.67 -6.70
C TRP A 118 -13.88 8.69 -5.57
N ARG A 119 -13.71 10.00 -5.82
CA ARG A 119 -14.03 11.06 -4.84
C ARG A 119 -15.52 11.09 -4.50
N TYR A 120 -16.38 10.57 -5.38
CA TYR A 120 -17.82 10.51 -5.18
C TYR A 120 -18.31 9.17 -4.64
N LEU A 121 -17.40 8.22 -4.37
CA LEU A 121 -17.78 6.97 -3.72
C LEU A 121 -18.34 7.24 -2.32
N PRO A 122 -19.30 6.42 -1.85
CA PRO A 122 -19.80 6.51 -0.49
C PRO A 122 -18.65 6.43 0.53
N GLN A 123 -18.77 7.15 1.65
CA GLN A 123 -17.72 7.16 2.68
C GLN A 123 -17.35 5.74 3.17
N SER A 124 -18.36 4.89 3.38
CA SER A 124 -18.17 3.48 3.75
C SER A 124 -17.38 2.66 2.73
N ASP A 125 -17.36 3.08 1.47
CA ASP A 125 -16.57 2.45 0.41
C ASP A 125 -15.15 3.03 0.43
N LYS A 126 -14.99 4.35 0.53
CA LYS A 126 -13.67 5.00 0.68
C LYS A 126 -12.84 4.45 1.85
N GLU A 127 -13.49 4.11 2.97
CA GLU A 127 -12.83 3.51 4.15
C GLU A 127 -12.13 2.17 3.84
N ARG A 128 -12.58 1.46 2.80
CA ARG A 128 -12.02 0.20 2.31
C ARG A 128 -10.83 0.37 1.37
N ILE A 129 -10.46 1.62 1.03
CA ILE A 129 -9.32 1.96 0.17
C ILE A 129 -8.08 2.17 1.04
N HIS A 130 -7.11 1.28 0.92
CA HIS A 130 -5.79 1.41 1.53
C HIS A 130 -4.77 1.72 0.45
N CYS A 131 -4.31 2.97 0.41
CA CYS A 131 -3.31 3.40 -0.56
C CYS A 131 -1.89 3.26 0.00
N PHE A 132 -0.98 2.75 -0.83
CA PHE A 132 0.41 2.54 -0.55
C PHE A 132 1.29 3.24 -1.57
N ILE A 133 2.27 4.01 -1.11
CA ILE A 133 3.22 4.75 -1.95
C ILE A 133 4.64 4.28 -1.64
N GLY A 134 5.38 3.89 -2.67
CA GLY A 134 6.80 3.59 -2.58
C GLY A 134 7.61 4.85 -2.35
N ASN A 135 8.47 4.86 -1.33
CA ASN A 135 9.31 6.01 -1.00
C ASN A 135 10.37 6.34 -2.07
N ALA A 136 10.59 5.42 -3.01
CA ALA A 136 11.52 5.58 -4.12
C ALA A 136 10.83 5.39 -5.48
N ASP A 137 9.51 5.59 -5.58
CA ASP A 137 8.80 5.51 -6.86
C ASP A 137 9.37 6.53 -7.87
N GLU A 138 10.04 6.05 -8.90
CA GLU A 138 10.70 6.87 -9.90
C GLU A 138 9.75 7.49 -10.93
N LEU A 139 8.51 6.99 -11.02
CA LEU A 139 7.53 7.37 -12.02
C LEU A 139 6.58 8.45 -11.50
N PHE A 140 5.99 8.20 -10.33
CA PHE A 140 5.06 9.11 -9.67
C PHE A 140 5.68 9.81 -8.48
N GLY A 141 6.70 9.19 -7.87
CA GLY A 141 7.26 9.62 -6.61
C GLY A 141 6.18 9.90 -5.60
N GLU A 142 6.24 11.10 -5.03
CA GLU A 142 5.33 11.56 -4.00
C GLU A 142 4.28 12.53 -4.56
N LYS A 143 4.22 12.69 -5.88
CA LYS A 143 3.43 13.72 -6.56
C LYS A 143 1.97 13.73 -6.08
N TYR A 144 1.39 12.55 -5.89
CA TYR A 144 -0.01 12.36 -5.54
C TYR A 144 -0.26 12.12 -4.05
N TYR A 145 0.77 12.20 -3.20
CA TYR A 145 0.64 11.89 -1.78
C TYR A 145 -0.44 12.76 -1.11
N TYR A 146 -0.35 14.07 -1.27
CA TYR A 146 -1.29 15.02 -0.66
C TYR A 146 -2.66 15.01 -1.35
N ASP A 147 -2.71 14.84 -2.68
CA ASP A 147 -3.98 14.68 -3.39
C ASP A 147 -4.77 13.47 -2.86
N ILE A 148 -4.09 12.32 -2.67
CA ILE A 148 -4.68 11.12 -2.10
C ILE A 148 -5.09 11.35 -0.64
N GLN A 149 -4.26 12.05 0.14
CA GLN A 149 -4.57 12.38 1.52
C GLN A 149 -5.85 13.21 1.64
N ASP A 150 -5.97 14.27 0.83
CA ASP A 150 -7.12 15.16 0.83
C ASP A 150 -8.38 14.43 0.35
N ASP A 151 -8.25 13.58 -0.67
CA ASP A 151 -9.39 12.87 -1.27
C ASP A 151 -9.92 11.71 -0.41
N LEU A 152 -9.04 11.04 0.33
CA LEU A 152 -9.40 9.96 1.27
C LEU A 152 -9.64 10.45 2.71
N GLY A 153 -9.27 11.70 3.03
CA GLY A 153 -9.31 12.24 4.38
C GLY A 153 -8.30 11.61 5.35
N ARG A 154 -7.31 10.88 4.83
CA ARG A 154 -6.23 10.23 5.60
C ARG A 154 -5.00 10.03 4.73
N PRO A 155 -3.77 10.15 5.28
CA PRO A 155 -2.56 10.00 4.49
C PRO A 155 -2.45 8.58 3.91
N PRO A 156 -1.91 8.43 2.68
CA PRO A 156 -1.50 7.13 2.18
C PRO A 156 -0.36 6.57 3.04
N ARG A 157 -0.20 5.26 3.03
CA ARG A 157 0.85 4.56 3.77
C ARG A 157 2.09 4.40 2.90
N MET A 158 3.27 4.53 3.49
CA MET A 158 4.53 4.41 2.76
C MET A 158 5.11 3.01 2.84
N LEU A 159 5.80 2.62 1.77
CA LEU A 159 6.54 1.36 1.66
C LEU A 159 7.97 1.63 1.20
N TYR A 160 8.90 0.78 1.64
CA TYR A 160 10.23 0.72 1.02
C TYR A 160 10.15 0.04 -0.35
N SER A 161 9.87 0.83 -1.40
CA SER A 161 9.66 0.35 -2.77
C SER A 161 9.95 1.42 -3.81
N GLY A 162 10.35 0.99 -5.01
CA GLY A 162 10.28 1.82 -6.23
C GLY A 162 8.90 1.75 -6.88
N HIS A 163 8.81 2.15 -8.15
CA HIS A 163 7.55 2.12 -8.91
C HIS A 163 7.00 0.69 -9.03
N HIS A 164 7.86 -0.24 -9.41
CA HIS A 164 7.56 -1.66 -9.31
C HIS A 164 7.68 -2.14 -7.86
N LEU A 165 6.76 -3.02 -7.48
CA LEU A 165 6.70 -3.57 -6.12
C LEU A 165 8.00 -4.30 -5.80
N SER A 166 8.72 -3.85 -4.77
CA SER A 166 9.91 -4.54 -4.26
C SER A 166 9.52 -5.80 -3.48
N GLU A 167 10.48 -6.70 -3.24
CA GLU A 167 10.24 -7.87 -2.40
C GLU A 167 9.84 -7.48 -0.96
N SER A 168 10.51 -6.47 -0.38
CA SER A 168 10.20 -5.95 0.96
C SER A 168 8.78 -5.38 1.04
N ALA A 169 8.36 -4.67 -0.01
CA ALA A 169 7.02 -4.12 -0.09
C ALA A 169 5.96 -5.21 -0.25
N ALA A 170 6.23 -6.26 -1.04
CA ALA A 170 5.35 -7.42 -1.15
C ALA A 170 5.22 -8.17 0.19
N GLU A 171 6.32 -8.38 0.92
CA GLU A 171 6.31 -8.92 2.28
C GLU A 171 5.43 -8.09 3.22
N THR A 172 5.59 -6.77 3.18
CA THR A 172 4.82 -5.83 4.00
C THR A 172 3.32 -5.93 3.70
N LEU A 173 2.94 -5.90 2.42
CA LEU A 173 1.54 -6.06 2.00
C LEU A 173 0.97 -7.40 2.44
N CYS A 174 1.76 -8.48 2.34
CA CYS A 174 1.34 -9.80 2.81
C CYS A 174 1.19 -9.86 4.34
N CYS A 175 2.00 -9.14 5.11
CA CYS A 175 1.83 -8.98 6.55
C CYS A 175 0.53 -8.21 6.90
N LEU A 176 0.16 -7.22 6.09
CA LEU A 176 -1.12 -6.50 6.26
C LEU A 176 -2.33 -7.37 5.89
N ILE A 177 -2.22 -8.22 4.87
CA ILE A 177 -3.24 -9.23 4.52
C ILE A 177 -3.41 -10.21 5.68
N ALA A 178 -2.29 -10.70 6.21
CA ALA A 178 -2.23 -11.52 7.40
C ALA A 178 -2.95 -10.87 8.60
N GLN A 179 -2.65 -9.61 8.90
CA GLN A 179 -3.31 -8.87 9.97
C GLN A 179 -4.84 -8.87 9.76
N LYS A 180 -5.32 -8.58 8.54
CA LYS A 180 -6.76 -8.62 8.22
C LYS A 180 -7.38 -10.01 8.39
N GLU A 181 -6.67 -11.09 8.06
CA GLU A 181 -7.18 -12.45 8.30
C GLU A 181 -7.32 -12.76 9.79
N ILE A 182 -6.37 -12.31 10.64
CA ILE A 182 -6.51 -12.43 12.11
C ILE A 182 -7.77 -11.71 12.58
N ASP A 183 -7.98 -10.50 12.10
CA ASP A 183 -9.09 -9.65 12.53
C ASP A 183 -10.46 -10.23 12.08
N ARG A 184 -10.49 -10.95 10.94
CA ARG A 184 -11.69 -11.64 10.43
C ARG A 184 -12.01 -12.94 11.17
N SER A 185 -11.00 -13.70 11.62
CA SER A 185 -11.20 -15.00 12.26
C SER A 185 -10.09 -15.31 13.28
N PRO A 186 -10.30 -15.05 14.58
CA PRO A 186 -9.28 -15.26 15.60
C PRO A 186 -9.10 -16.75 15.95
N ASN A 187 -8.33 -17.49 15.15
CA ASN A 187 -7.83 -18.81 15.52
C ASN A 187 -6.48 -18.69 16.26
N HIS A 188 -6.43 -19.16 17.51
CA HIS A 188 -5.41 -18.79 18.49
C HIS A 188 -3.95 -19.18 18.15
N LYS A 189 -3.70 -20.32 17.49
CA LYS A 189 -2.32 -20.80 17.23
C LYS A 189 -1.70 -20.22 15.96
N ALA A 190 -2.44 -20.18 14.85
CA ALA A 190 -1.97 -19.57 13.60
C ALA A 190 -1.79 -18.04 13.77
N SER A 191 -2.65 -17.41 14.58
CA SER A 191 -2.58 -16.00 14.93
C SER A 191 -1.25 -15.59 15.57
N ASN A 192 -0.64 -16.42 16.43
CA ASN A 192 0.61 -16.06 17.11
C ASN A 192 1.82 -15.98 16.17
N LYS A 193 2.04 -16.98 15.30
CA LYS A 193 3.16 -16.97 14.34
C LYS A 193 3.05 -15.80 13.37
N MET A 194 1.83 -15.52 12.92
CA MET A 194 1.55 -14.44 12.00
C MET A 194 1.69 -13.06 12.66
N THR A 195 1.26 -12.93 13.92
CA THR A 195 1.53 -11.74 14.75
C THR A 195 3.02 -11.47 14.87
N GLU A 196 3.85 -12.51 15.09
CA GLU A 196 5.31 -12.35 15.17
C GLU A 196 5.92 -11.84 13.86
N ALA A 197 5.44 -12.31 12.71
CA ALA A 197 5.89 -11.83 11.40
C ALA A 197 5.53 -10.34 11.21
N ILE A 198 4.29 -9.97 11.55
CA ILE A 198 3.79 -8.59 11.50
C ILE A 198 4.63 -7.66 12.37
N LEU A 199 4.92 -8.05 13.62
CA LEU A 199 5.73 -7.22 14.52
C LEU A 199 7.15 -7.04 13.97
N ARG A 200 7.78 -8.11 13.47
CA ARG A 200 9.13 -8.05 12.89
C ARG A 200 9.18 -7.15 11.66
N ASP A 201 8.15 -7.20 10.83
CA ASP A 201 8.06 -6.35 9.64
C ASP A 201 7.82 -4.88 10.03
N ALA A 202 6.95 -4.61 11.00
CA ALA A 202 6.75 -3.27 11.56
C ALA A 202 8.06 -2.68 12.13
N HIS A 203 8.86 -3.50 12.82
CA HIS A 203 10.16 -3.08 13.36
C HIS A 203 11.16 -2.64 12.27
N LYS A 204 11.03 -3.08 11.02
CA LYS A 204 11.89 -2.57 9.92
C LYS A 204 11.72 -1.06 9.72
N TYR A 205 10.55 -0.52 10.05
CA TYR A 205 10.22 0.91 9.94
C TYR A 205 10.65 1.72 11.17
N SER A 206 11.36 1.13 12.14
CA SER A 206 11.95 1.85 13.27
C SER A 206 13.42 2.24 13.08
N CYS A 207 13.99 2.02 11.89
CA CYS A 207 15.35 2.43 11.54
C CYS A 207 15.39 3.10 10.17
N ASN A 208 16.35 4.00 9.95
CA ASN A 208 16.57 4.67 8.66
C ASN A 208 15.28 5.30 8.09
N HIS A 209 14.51 5.96 8.96
CA HIS A 209 13.12 6.35 8.70
C HIS A 209 12.88 7.87 8.71
N GLU A 210 13.92 8.71 8.64
CA GLU A 210 13.78 10.18 8.66
C GLU A 210 12.73 10.67 7.65
N GLU A 211 12.71 10.12 6.44
CA GLU A 211 11.73 10.45 5.40
C GLU A 211 10.28 10.16 5.83
N PHE A 212 10.06 9.04 6.52
CA PHE A 212 8.74 8.63 7.01
C PHE A 212 8.32 9.51 8.19
N ILE A 213 9.25 9.82 9.10
CA ILE A 213 9.01 10.71 10.24
C ILE A 213 8.61 12.11 9.76
N ASN A 214 9.29 12.65 8.76
CA ASN A 214 9.01 13.99 8.23
C ASN A 214 7.61 14.12 7.58
N ARG A 215 6.99 12.99 7.22
CA ARG A 215 5.63 12.93 6.66
C ARG A 215 4.56 12.52 7.66
N SER A 216 4.99 12.16 8.87
CA SER A 216 4.08 11.77 9.93
C SER A 216 3.65 13.01 10.70
N GLU A 217 2.37 13.11 11.02
CA GLU A 217 1.90 14.10 12.01
C GLU A 217 2.22 13.60 13.42
N TYR A 218 2.12 12.28 13.62
CA TYR A 218 2.39 11.61 14.89
C TYR A 218 3.40 10.48 14.74
N CYS A 219 4.14 10.22 15.81
CA CYS A 219 5.00 9.05 15.94
C CYS A 219 4.67 8.33 17.24
N GLY A 220 4.91 7.02 17.28
CA GLY A 220 4.75 6.22 18.49
C GLY A 220 6.05 5.57 18.90
N CYS A 221 6.41 5.69 20.16
CA CYS A 221 7.55 4.99 20.73
C CYS A 221 7.10 3.67 21.35
N PHE A 222 7.63 2.54 20.89
CA PHE A 222 7.32 1.23 21.47
C PHE A 222 8.19 0.90 22.71
N SER A 223 9.16 1.74 23.08
CA SER A 223 9.86 1.62 24.37
C SER A 223 8.98 2.15 25.51
N CYS A 224 8.53 3.41 25.42
CA CYS A 224 7.69 4.04 26.45
C CYS A 224 6.18 3.96 26.17
N CYS A 225 5.77 3.31 25.07
CA CYS A 225 4.39 3.17 24.61
C CYS A 225 3.62 4.49 24.40
N ARG A 226 4.33 5.59 24.12
CA ARG A 226 3.74 6.92 23.93
C ARG A 226 3.53 7.24 22.45
N VAL A 227 2.37 7.78 22.09
CA VAL A 227 2.13 8.47 20.82
C VAL A 227 2.24 9.98 21.05
N PHE A 228 2.97 10.68 20.18
CA PHE A 228 3.24 12.12 20.32
C PHE A 228 3.45 12.77 18.94
N PRO A 229 3.28 14.10 18.83
CA PRO A 229 3.51 14.82 17.57
C PRO A 229 4.95 14.68 17.08
N SER A 230 5.13 14.39 15.79
CA SER A 230 6.45 14.14 15.19
C SER A 230 7.40 15.34 15.30
N TYR A 231 6.88 16.58 15.31
CA TYR A 231 7.69 17.80 15.40
C TYR A 231 8.48 17.92 16.70
N GLU A 232 8.13 17.16 17.75
CA GLU A 232 8.86 17.12 19.02
C GLU A 232 10.21 16.39 18.89
N ILE A 233 10.38 15.57 17.86
CA ILE A 233 11.64 14.87 17.59
C ILE A 233 12.70 15.89 17.16
N LYS A 234 13.73 16.05 17.98
CA LYS A 234 14.88 16.94 17.70
C LYS A 234 16.18 16.19 17.41
N ASN A 235 16.28 14.95 17.85
CA ASN A 235 17.52 14.19 17.83
C ASN A 235 17.40 13.01 16.86
N TYR A 236 18.44 12.85 16.05
CA TYR A 236 18.60 11.75 15.10
C TYR A 236 20.00 11.16 15.26
N ILE A 237 20.08 9.83 15.25
CA ILE A 237 21.35 9.11 15.14
C ILE A 237 21.64 8.76 13.69
N LYS A 238 22.93 8.74 13.34
CA LYS A 238 23.38 8.30 12.03
C LYS A 238 23.52 6.79 12.05
N ASP A 239 22.79 6.13 11.15
CA ASP A 239 22.86 4.70 10.92
C ASP A 239 23.44 4.46 9.50
N MET A 240 23.75 3.21 9.14
CA MET A 240 24.42 2.88 7.87
C MET A 240 23.60 3.29 6.63
N GLY A 241 22.28 3.34 6.74
CA GLY A 241 21.37 3.59 5.62
C GLY A 241 20.65 4.95 5.64
N GLY A 242 20.92 5.80 6.63
CA GLY A 242 20.13 7.01 6.85
C GLY A 242 20.15 7.48 8.31
N LYS A 243 19.16 8.29 8.67
CA LYS A 243 18.98 8.77 10.04
C LYS A 243 17.81 8.07 10.72
N THR A 244 18.00 7.76 12.00
CA THR A 244 16.98 7.17 12.87
C THR A 244 16.64 8.15 13.98
N ALA A 245 15.35 8.45 14.16
CA ALA A 245 14.88 9.40 15.15
C ALA A 245 14.93 8.82 16.56
N LEU A 246 15.26 9.66 17.55
CA LEU A 246 15.20 9.30 18.96
C LEU A 246 13.91 9.82 19.61
N CYS A 247 13.33 9.02 20.50
CA CYS A 247 12.18 9.41 21.29
C CYS A 247 12.55 10.57 22.23
N PRO A 248 11.83 11.71 22.19
CA PRO A 248 12.13 12.86 23.06
C PRO A 248 11.79 12.63 24.54
N TYR A 249 11.22 11.47 24.89
CA TYR A 249 10.75 11.14 26.23
C TYR A 249 11.54 10.03 26.92
N CYS A 250 12.27 9.20 26.17
CA CYS A 250 13.04 8.09 26.72
C CYS A 250 14.36 7.82 25.98
N ASP A 251 14.72 8.66 25.01
CA ASP A 251 15.99 8.66 24.27
C ASP A 251 16.32 7.36 23.50
N THR A 252 15.37 6.44 23.36
CA THR A 252 15.52 5.24 22.50
C THR A 252 15.15 5.52 21.05
N ASP A 253 15.72 4.75 20.12
CA ASP A 253 15.45 4.71 18.67
C ASP A 253 14.21 3.88 18.28
N ALA A 254 13.37 3.52 19.27
CA ALA A 254 12.20 2.66 19.12
C ALA A 254 10.96 3.40 18.58
N LEU A 255 11.10 4.22 17.54
CA LEU A 255 9.99 5.01 16.97
C LEU A 255 9.37 4.36 15.74
N LEU A 256 8.04 4.37 15.66
CA LEU A 256 7.29 4.09 14.44
C LEU A 256 6.61 5.37 13.91
N PRO A 257 6.80 5.70 12.63
CA PRO A 257 6.11 6.80 11.96
C PRO A 257 4.64 6.45 11.64
N GLN A 258 3.70 7.39 11.80
CA GLN A 258 2.31 7.24 11.35
C GLN A 258 2.20 7.00 9.83
N SER A 259 3.10 7.60 9.05
CA SER A 259 3.14 7.42 7.59
C SER A 259 3.57 6.00 7.17
N GLY A 260 4.06 5.16 8.10
CA GLY A 260 4.44 3.78 7.82
C GLY A 260 3.25 2.89 7.40
N PRO A 261 3.53 1.62 7.04
CA PRO A 261 2.50 0.70 6.55
C PRO A 261 1.55 0.18 7.63
N TYR A 262 1.95 0.27 8.89
CA TYR A 262 1.18 -0.21 10.03
C TYR A 262 0.46 0.95 10.71
N GLU A 263 -0.80 0.71 11.06
CA GLU A 263 -1.59 1.68 11.79
C GLU A 263 -1.04 1.86 13.21
N LEU A 264 -0.71 3.10 13.55
CA LEU A 264 -0.16 3.43 14.84
C LEU A 264 -1.25 3.32 15.91
N SER A 265 -1.05 2.41 16.87
CA SER A 265 -1.99 2.21 17.98
C SER A 265 -1.24 1.81 19.25
N GLU A 266 -1.83 2.12 20.40
CA GLU A 266 -1.28 1.70 21.70
C GLU A 266 -1.15 0.16 21.78
N VAL A 267 -2.07 -0.57 21.17
CA VAL A 267 -2.03 -2.05 21.09
C VAL A 267 -0.78 -2.51 20.32
N LEU A 268 -0.49 -1.91 19.16
CA LEU A 268 0.72 -2.23 18.40
C LEU A 268 1.97 -1.90 19.22
N LEU A 269 2.05 -0.71 19.81
CA LEU A 269 3.20 -0.28 20.62
C LEU A 269 3.46 -1.22 21.80
N ARG A 270 2.41 -1.65 22.52
CA ARG A 270 2.55 -2.59 23.65
C ARG A 270 2.99 -3.99 23.20
N LYS A 271 2.51 -4.47 22.05
CA LYS A 271 2.97 -5.74 21.47
C LYS A 271 4.44 -5.68 21.08
N MET A 272 4.87 -4.57 20.47
CA MET A 272 6.28 -4.34 20.16
C MET A 272 7.13 -4.18 21.43
N ASN A 273 6.66 -3.44 22.42
CA ASN A 273 7.34 -3.29 23.71
C ASN A 273 7.69 -4.66 24.30
N LYS A 274 6.68 -5.50 24.52
CA LYS A 274 6.82 -6.86 25.07
C LYS A 274 7.82 -7.75 24.30
N ARG A 275 8.06 -7.43 23.02
CA ARG A 275 8.88 -8.22 22.11
C ARG A 275 10.36 -7.81 22.12
N TRP A 276 10.65 -6.53 22.38
CA TRP A 276 11.98 -5.93 22.30
C TRP A 276 12.51 -5.33 23.61
N PHE A 277 11.66 -5.13 24.62
CA PHE A 277 11.97 -4.60 25.95
C PHE A 277 11.39 -5.52 27.04
#